data_AF-A0A5A7M8A2-F1
#
_entry.id   AF-A0A5A7M8A2-F1
#
_cell.length_a   1.000
_cell.length_b   1.000
_cell.length_c   1.000
_cell.angle_alpha   90.00
_cell.angle_beta   90.00
_cell.angle_gamma   90.00
#
_symmetry.space_group_name_H-M   'P 1'
#
loop_
_entity.id
_entity.type
_entity.pdbx_description
1 polymer ?
#
loop_
_entity_poly.entity_id
_entity_poly.type
_entity_poly.pdbx_seq_one_letter_code
_entity_poly.pdbx_strand_id
1 'polypeptide(L)'
;MTSTPNTSLQPTAAANYVVQAARVAAQSRMEGAAQFLKLEVPADGVLCKLRLPSMAGQQRWLQFIWPGVLQLVDGQGTVLKETIAGWMERDMPYELSLLRKRKKADAVLLTAVWRRPHRAPFRLTFDASGVLRVCHARTKDCYGYSEPGIPSVLSRNYTGLSFHDLLPRLQ
;
A
#
# COMPACT_ATOMS: atom_id res chain seq x y z
N MET A 1 -53.69 -6.99 10.31
CA MET A 1 -52.52 -6.13 10.57
C MET A 1 -51.56 -6.90 11.47
N THR A 2 -50.52 -7.50 10.91
CA THR A 2 -49.51 -8.26 11.67
C THR A 2 -48.15 -7.68 11.34
N SER A 3 -47.68 -6.82 12.23
CA SER A 3 -46.33 -6.27 12.28
C SER A 3 -45.37 -7.36 12.74
N THR A 4 -44.53 -7.87 11.85
CA THR A 4 -43.34 -8.65 12.22
C THR A 4 -42.14 -7.72 12.39
N PRO A 5 -41.32 -7.95 13.43
CA PRO A 5 -40.35 -6.98 13.93
C PRO A 5 -39.12 -6.93 13.02
N ASN A 6 -38.68 -5.70 12.76
CA ASN A 6 -37.43 -5.39 12.08
C ASN A 6 -36.27 -5.88 12.96
N THR A 7 -35.79 -7.10 12.69
CA THR A 7 -34.64 -7.66 13.40
C THR A 7 -33.38 -6.97 12.86
N SER A 8 -32.97 -5.91 13.54
CA SER A 8 -31.65 -5.33 13.35
C SER A 8 -30.61 -6.40 13.66
N LEU A 9 -29.97 -6.93 12.62
CA LEU A 9 -28.83 -7.85 12.72
C LEU A 9 -27.66 -7.10 13.39
N GLN A 10 -27.64 -7.08 14.72
CA GLN A 10 -26.46 -6.67 15.46
C GLN A 10 -25.39 -7.76 15.29
N PRO A 11 -24.15 -7.41 14.90
CA PRO A 11 -23.06 -8.37 14.86
C PRO A 11 -22.83 -8.96 16.24
N THR A 12 -22.89 -10.30 16.34
CA THR A 12 -22.64 -11.01 17.60
C THR A 12 -21.19 -10.81 18.05
N ALA A 13 -20.91 -10.93 19.36
CA ALA A 13 -19.55 -10.81 19.91
C ALA A 13 -18.53 -11.74 19.22
N ALA A 14 -18.98 -12.91 18.76
CA ALA A 14 -18.17 -13.84 17.98
C ALA A 14 -17.76 -13.29 16.60
N ALA A 15 -18.67 -12.59 15.89
CA ALA A 15 -18.35 -11.95 14.62
C ALA A 15 -17.29 -10.84 14.78
N ASN A 16 -17.40 -10.04 15.85
CA ASN A 16 -16.42 -9.00 16.17
C ASN A 16 -15.04 -9.60 16.48
N TYR A 17 -14.99 -10.72 17.20
CA TYR A 17 -13.74 -11.43 17.48
C TYR A 17 -13.07 -11.93 16.19
N VAL A 18 -13.84 -12.55 15.28
CA VAL A 18 -13.32 -13.06 14.01
C VAL A 18 -12.77 -11.93 13.13
N VAL A 19 -13.48 -10.80 13.04
CA VAL A 19 -13.01 -9.62 12.29
C VAL A 19 -11.71 -9.08 12.90
N GLN A 20 -11.63 -8.98 14.23
CA GLN A 20 -10.44 -8.50 14.90
C GLN A 20 -9.25 -9.44 14.70
N ALA A 21 -9.45 -10.76 14.81
CA ALA A 21 -8.41 -11.75 14.54
C ALA A 21 -7.91 -11.66 13.09
N ALA A 22 -8.81 -11.47 12.12
CA ALA A 22 -8.44 -11.28 10.71
C ALA A 22 -7.62 -9.99 10.51
N ARG A 23 -7.97 -8.89 11.19
CA ARG A 23 -7.18 -7.64 11.16
C ARG A 23 -5.79 -7.82 11.78
N VAL A 24 -5.68 -8.49 12.92
CA VAL A 24 -4.38 -8.77 13.57
C VAL A 24 -3.50 -9.63 12.66
N ALA A 25 -4.06 -10.67 12.05
CA ALA A 25 -3.34 -11.52 11.11
C ALA A 25 -2.89 -10.73 9.85
N ALA A 26 -3.74 -9.84 9.33
CA ALA A 26 -3.39 -8.96 8.22
C ALA A 26 -2.30 -7.95 8.59
N GLN A 27 -2.38 -7.33 9.77
CA GLN A 27 -1.36 -6.41 10.28
C GLN A 27 0.01 -7.08 10.40
N SER A 28 0.09 -8.25 11.04
CA SER A 28 1.34 -9.03 11.13
C SER A 28 1.89 -9.42 9.74
N ARG A 29 1.00 -9.69 8.78
CA ARG A 29 1.38 -9.96 7.39
C ARG A 29 1.98 -8.71 6.73
N MET A 30 1.39 -7.53 6.94
CA MET A 30 1.89 -6.26 6.40
C MET A 30 3.29 -5.94 6.96
N GLU A 31 3.50 -6.11 8.26
CA GLU A 31 4.81 -5.88 8.89
C GLU A 31 5.90 -6.77 8.29
N GLY A 32 5.65 -8.08 8.22
CA GLY A 32 6.64 -8.99 7.64
C GLY A 32 6.82 -8.80 6.13
N ALA A 33 5.77 -8.42 5.41
CA ALA A 33 5.86 -8.12 3.98
C ALA A 33 6.71 -6.85 3.73
N ALA A 34 6.53 -5.81 4.54
CA ALA A 34 7.32 -4.59 4.46
C ALA A 34 8.79 -4.86 4.79
N GLN A 35 9.07 -5.67 5.82
CA GLN A 35 10.44 -6.09 6.15
C GLN A 35 11.09 -6.89 5.02
N PHE A 36 10.36 -7.86 4.44
CA PHE A 36 10.87 -8.63 3.31
C PHE A 36 11.14 -7.72 2.10
N LEU A 37 10.17 -6.86 1.76
CA LEU A 37 10.31 -5.98 0.60
C LEU A 37 11.44 -4.97 0.77
N LYS A 38 11.72 -4.51 2.01
CA LYS A 38 12.88 -3.66 2.32
C LYS A 38 14.22 -4.29 1.89
N LEU A 39 14.34 -5.61 1.89
CA LEU A 39 15.54 -6.32 1.43
C LEU A 39 15.69 -6.32 -0.09
N GLU A 40 14.58 -6.12 -0.81
CA GLU A 40 14.53 -6.07 -2.28
C GLU A 40 14.67 -4.64 -2.81
N VAL A 41 14.70 -3.64 -1.92
CA VAL A 41 14.86 -2.23 -2.28
C VAL A 41 16.31 -1.99 -2.73
N PRO A 42 16.55 -1.23 -3.82
CA PRO A 42 17.88 -0.81 -4.23
C PRO A 42 18.66 -0.14 -3.08
N ALA A 43 19.99 -0.22 -3.10
CA ALA A 43 20.83 0.32 -2.01
C ALA A 43 20.61 1.83 -1.77
N ASP A 44 20.25 2.59 -2.79
CA ASP A 44 19.96 4.03 -2.70
C ASP A 44 18.51 4.33 -2.28
N GLY A 45 17.66 3.30 -2.14
CA GLY A 45 16.24 3.43 -1.81
C GLY A 45 15.35 3.90 -2.96
N VAL A 46 15.91 4.28 -4.10
CA VAL A 46 15.19 4.98 -5.18
C VAL A 46 14.43 3.97 -6.03
N LEU A 47 13.10 4.02 -5.99
CA LEU A 47 12.23 3.13 -6.75
C LEU A 47 11.84 3.71 -8.12
N CYS A 48 11.84 5.04 -8.22
CA CYS A 48 11.58 5.74 -9.47
C CYS A 48 12.34 7.07 -9.46
N LYS A 49 12.97 7.41 -10.60
CA LYS A 49 13.64 8.69 -10.79
C LYS A 49 13.22 9.29 -12.13
N LEU A 50 12.76 10.54 -12.11
CA LEU A 50 12.29 11.27 -13.27
C LEU A 50 13.05 12.58 -13.39
N ARG A 51 13.57 12.87 -14.58
CA ARG A 51 14.15 14.19 -14.85
C ARG A 51 13.02 15.19 -15.06
N LEU A 52 13.08 16.32 -14.37
CA LEU A 52 12.14 17.41 -14.61
C LEU A 52 12.65 18.30 -15.76
N PRO A 53 11.73 18.97 -16.49
CA PRO A 53 12.12 20.02 -17.43
C PRO A 53 12.98 21.06 -16.70
N SER A 54 14.08 21.46 -17.32
CA SER A 54 14.96 22.46 -16.73
C SER A 54 14.24 23.81 -16.70
N MET A 55 14.12 24.41 -15.52
CA MET A 55 13.78 25.82 -15.38
C MET A 55 15.05 26.59 -15.05
N ALA A 56 15.29 27.69 -15.77
CA ALA A 56 16.43 28.58 -15.55
C ALA A 56 17.80 27.87 -15.57
N GLY A 57 17.97 26.84 -16.41
CA GLY A 57 19.23 26.10 -16.55
C GLY A 57 19.55 25.14 -15.40
N GLN A 58 18.73 25.09 -14.35
CA GLN A 58 18.92 24.15 -13.24
C GLN A 58 18.35 22.78 -13.61
N GLN A 59 19.15 21.73 -13.41
CA GLN A 59 18.68 20.35 -13.51
C GLN A 59 18.04 19.94 -12.19
N ARG A 60 16.85 19.36 -12.26
CA ARG A 60 16.13 18.83 -11.10
C ARG A 60 15.59 17.45 -11.41
N TRP A 61 15.51 16.62 -10.38
CA TRP A 61 14.98 15.27 -10.46
C TRP A 61 13.90 15.07 -9.42
N LEU A 62 12.87 14.35 -9.82
CA LEU A 62 11.85 13.86 -8.92
C LEU A 62 12.10 12.38 -8.65
N GLN A 63 12.22 12.02 -7.39
CA GLN A 63 12.49 10.66 -6.93
C GLN A 63 11.34 10.17 -6.08
N PHE A 64 10.94 8.92 -6.28
CA PHE A 64 10.07 8.19 -5.38
C PHE A 64 10.90 7.13 -4.68
N ILE A 65 11.01 7.24 -3.37
CA ILE A 65 11.96 6.50 -2.55
C ILE A 65 11.19 5.63 -1.56
N TRP A 66 11.69 4.43 -1.28
CA TRP A 66 11.17 3.59 -0.20
C TRP A 66 11.36 4.28 1.17
N PRO A 67 10.41 4.23 2.11
CA PRO A 67 9.15 3.47 2.11
C PRO A 67 7.92 4.25 1.59
N GLY A 68 8.12 5.20 0.68
CA GLY A 68 7.06 6.01 0.06
C GLY A 68 7.24 7.49 0.34
N VAL A 69 8.37 8.03 -0.08
CA VAL A 69 8.72 9.45 0.01
C VAL A 69 8.90 10.01 -1.40
N LEU A 70 8.26 11.15 -1.68
CA LEU A 70 8.54 11.94 -2.87
C LEU A 70 9.64 12.92 -2.51
N GLN A 71 10.73 12.94 -3.28
CA GLN A 71 11.81 13.90 -3.13
C GLN A 71 12.02 14.67 -4.43
N LEU A 72 12.16 15.98 -4.32
CA LEU A 72 12.70 16.84 -5.37
C LEU A 72 14.17 17.10 -5.03
N VAL A 73 15.06 16.70 -5.93
CA VAL A 73 16.51 16.90 -5.78
C VAL A 73 17.07 17.78 -6.91
N ASP A 74 18.13 18.52 -6.63
CA ASP A 74 18.87 19.28 -7.63
C ASP A 74 19.82 18.38 -8.48
N GLY A 75 20.67 19.01 -9.30
CA GLY A 75 21.64 18.29 -10.14
C GLY A 75 22.79 17.67 -9.36
N GLN A 76 23.01 18.13 -8.13
CA GLN A 76 24.06 17.72 -7.21
C GLN A 76 23.58 16.61 -6.26
N GLY A 77 22.27 16.37 -6.20
CA GLY A 77 21.64 15.39 -5.33
C GLY A 77 21.17 15.97 -3.99
N THR A 78 21.18 17.29 -3.82
CA THR A 78 20.64 17.95 -2.63
C THR A 78 19.11 17.86 -2.64
N VAL A 79 18.52 17.41 -1.54
CA VAL A 79 17.06 17.40 -1.35
C VAL A 79 16.57 18.83 -1.17
N LEU A 80 15.79 19.31 -2.13
CA LEU A 80 15.16 20.63 -2.10
C LEU A 80 13.81 20.60 -1.38
N LYS A 81 13.09 19.48 -1.53
CA LYS A 81 11.76 19.29 -0.94
C LYS A 81 11.45 17.80 -0.83
N GLU A 82 10.78 17.41 0.24
CA GLU A 82 10.30 16.04 0.40
C GLU A 82 8.96 15.96 1.13
N THR A 83 8.22 14.88 0.89
CA THR A 83 7.01 14.54 1.63
C THR A 83 6.70 13.05 1.55
N ILE A 84 6.00 12.52 2.54
CA ILE A 84 5.53 11.13 2.54
C ILE A 84 4.32 10.95 1.62
N ALA A 85 4.12 9.74 1.10
CA ALA A 85 3.09 9.45 0.10
C ALA A 85 1.68 9.87 0.49
N GLY A 86 1.31 9.67 1.76
CA GLY A 86 0.00 10.09 2.27
C GLY A 86 -0.26 11.60 2.17
N TRP A 87 0.79 12.42 2.07
CA TRP A 87 0.68 13.88 2.11
C TRP A 87 1.12 14.56 0.80
N MET A 88 1.51 13.79 -0.23
CA MET A 88 2.00 14.34 -1.51
C MET A 88 1.04 15.32 -2.17
N GLU A 89 -0.28 15.05 -2.12
CA GLU A 89 -1.29 15.93 -2.72
C GLU A 89 -1.33 17.29 -2.02
N ARG A 90 -1.13 17.32 -0.70
CA ARG A 90 -1.17 18.56 0.09
C ARG A 90 0.15 19.32 -0.02
N ASP A 91 1.27 18.61 0.12
CA ASP A 91 2.57 19.26 0.31
C ASP A 91 3.32 19.49 -1.01
N MET A 92 3.12 18.62 -2.01
CA MET A 92 3.82 18.65 -3.30
C MET A 92 2.87 18.41 -4.50
N PRO A 93 1.73 19.14 -4.61
CA PRO A 93 0.72 18.87 -5.66
C PRO A 93 1.29 19.04 -7.08
N TYR A 94 2.15 20.04 -7.29
CA TYR A 94 2.76 20.28 -8.59
C TYR A 94 3.68 19.14 -8.99
N GLU A 95 4.63 18.74 -8.13
CA GLU A 95 5.55 17.64 -8.41
C GLU A 95 4.80 16.31 -8.56
N LEU A 96 3.78 16.07 -7.73
CA LEU A 96 2.91 14.90 -7.85
C LEU A 96 2.19 14.86 -9.20
N SER A 97 1.73 16.01 -9.72
CA SER A 97 1.13 16.08 -11.05
C SER A 97 2.13 15.71 -12.16
N LEU A 98 3.40 16.08 -12.02
CA LEU A 98 4.46 15.72 -12.96
C LEU A 98 4.79 14.22 -12.90
N LEU A 99 4.83 13.65 -11.69
CA LEU A 99 4.94 12.20 -11.49
C LEU A 99 3.78 11.49 -12.20
N ARG A 100 2.54 11.93 -11.96
CA ARG A 100 1.31 11.32 -12.50
C ARG A 100 1.23 11.34 -14.02
N LYS A 101 1.85 12.33 -14.68
CA LYS A 101 1.98 12.36 -16.16
C LYS A 101 2.84 11.22 -16.72
N ARG A 102 3.74 10.65 -15.92
CA ARG A 102 4.67 9.58 -16.34
C ARG A 102 4.39 8.23 -15.69
N LYS A 103 3.84 8.23 -14.48
CA LYS A 103 3.52 7.06 -13.67
C LYS A 103 2.13 7.23 -13.10
N LYS A 104 1.20 6.38 -13.50
CA LYS A 104 -0.11 6.30 -12.85
C LYS A 104 0.08 5.94 -11.37
N ALA A 105 -0.87 6.33 -10.51
CA ALA A 105 -0.79 6.06 -9.07
C ALA A 105 -0.66 4.56 -8.75
N ASP A 106 -1.32 3.71 -9.53
CA ASP A 106 -1.30 2.24 -9.41
C ASP A 106 -0.11 1.57 -10.12
N ALA A 107 0.80 2.35 -10.73
CA ALA A 107 1.97 1.81 -11.39
C ALA A 107 2.88 1.15 -10.34
N VAL A 108 3.09 -0.15 -10.47
CA VAL A 108 3.99 -0.92 -9.60
C VAL A 108 5.43 -0.44 -9.81
N LEU A 109 6.07 -0.01 -8.71
CA LEU A 109 7.46 0.43 -8.68
C LEU A 109 8.40 -0.66 -8.17
N LEU A 110 7.91 -1.51 -7.26
CA LEU A 110 8.65 -2.64 -6.74
C LEU A 110 7.73 -3.85 -6.59
N THR A 111 8.23 -5.03 -6.96
CA THR A 111 7.49 -6.29 -6.86
C THR A 111 8.41 -7.39 -6.37
N ALA A 112 7.90 -8.25 -5.49
CA ALA A 112 8.64 -9.42 -5.02
C ALA A 112 7.67 -10.57 -4.71
N VAL A 113 8.21 -11.79 -4.62
CA VAL A 113 7.43 -12.97 -4.21
C VAL A 113 7.97 -13.49 -2.90
N TRP A 114 7.18 -13.33 -1.85
CA TRP A 114 7.54 -13.77 -0.51
C TRP A 114 7.06 -15.21 -0.26
N ARG A 115 8.02 -16.10 -0.05
CA ARG A 115 7.78 -17.52 0.24
C ARG A 115 8.12 -17.79 1.70
N ARG A 116 7.20 -18.46 2.40
CA ARG A 116 7.42 -18.96 3.77
C ARG A 116 7.25 -20.48 3.77
N PRO A 117 8.02 -21.23 4.57
CA PRO A 117 7.80 -22.65 4.75
C PRO A 117 6.34 -22.94 5.14
N HIS A 118 5.75 -23.95 4.52
CA HIS A 118 4.37 -24.41 4.80
C HIS A 118 3.26 -23.36 4.62
N ARG A 119 3.49 -22.28 3.87
CA ARG A 119 2.46 -21.28 3.53
C ARG A 119 2.43 -21.02 2.03
N ALA A 120 1.26 -20.60 1.55
CA ALA A 120 1.11 -20.14 0.18
C ALA A 120 2.01 -18.93 -0.11
N PRO A 121 2.58 -18.83 -1.33
CA PRO A 121 3.41 -17.70 -1.71
C PRO A 121 2.58 -16.43 -1.86
N PHE A 122 3.11 -15.32 -1.34
CA PHE A 122 2.51 -13.99 -1.51
C PHE A 122 3.25 -13.19 -2.56
N ARG A 123 2.51 -12.55 -3.47
CA ARG A 123 3.02 -11.49 -4.34
C ARG A 123 2.89 -10.18 -3.59
N LEU A 124 4.01 -9.50 -3.44
CA LEU A 124 4.12 -8.18 -2.84
C LEU A 124 4.30 -7.16 -3.95
N THR A 125 3.52 -6.09 -3.92
CA THR A 125 3.67 -4.98 -4.87
C THR A 125 3.62 -3.65 -4.13
N PHE A 126 4.55 -2.76 -4.43
CA PHE A 126 4.55 -1.39 -3.96
C PHE A 126 4.42 -0.45 -5.16
N ASP A 127 3.42 0.43 -5.13
CA ASP A 127 3.07 1.28 -6.25
C ASP A 127 3.49 2.75 -6.07
N ALA A 128 3.25 3.56 -7.10
CA ALA A 128 3.54 4.99 -7.10
C ALA A 128 2.61 5.84 -6.21
N SER A 129 1.60 5.23 -5.58
CA SER A 129 0.83 5.84 -4.50
C SER A 129 1.43 5.58 -3.12
N GLY A 130 2.52 4.81 -3.04
CA GLY A 130 3.18 4.45 -1.80
C GLY A 130 2.43 3.37 -1.02
N VAL A 131 1.60 2.57 -1.70
CA VAL A 131 0.82 1.50 -1.07
C VAL A 131 1.47 0.16 -1.34
N LEU A 132 1.80 -0.55 -0.26
CA LEU A 132 2.16 -1.97 -0.31
C LEU A 132 0.89 -2.81 -0.38
N ARG A 133 0.78 -3.71 -1.34
CA ARG A 133 -0.27 -4.74 -1.41
C ARG A 133 0.33 -6.13 -1.23
N VAL A 134 -0.37 -6.95 -0.46
CA VAL A 134 -0.02 -8.35 -0.23
C VAL A 134 -1.12 -9.21 -0.83
N CYS A 135 -0.83 -9.86 -1.94
CA CYS A 135 -1.80 -10.72 -2.62
C CYS A 135 -1.33 -12.16 -2.68
N HIS A 136 -2.25 -13.11 -2.80
CA HIS A 136 -1.89 -14.48 -3.17
C HIS A 136 -1.15 -14.47 -4.51
N ALA A 137 -0.02 -15.16 -4.64
CA ALA A 137 0.77 -15.10 -5.88
C ALA A 137 0.05 -15.73 -7.10
N ARG A 138 -0.79 -16.76 -6.86
CA ARG A 138 -1.60 -17.45 -7.87
C ARG A 138 -3.02 -16.89 -8.05
N THR A 139 -3.86 -16.92 -7.01
CA THR A 139 -5.27 -16.48 -7.11
C THR A 139 -5.43 -14.97 -7.21
N LYS A 140 -4.40 -14.20 -6.87
CA LYS A 140 -4.39 -12.72 -6.82
C LYS A 140 -5.29 -12.12 -5.74
N ASP A 141 -5.85 -12.95 -4.84
CA ASP A 141 -6.66 -12.49 -3.71
C ASP A 141 -5.85 -11.55 -2.82
N CYS A 142 -6.42 -10.39 -2.49
CA CYS A 142 -5.76 -9.38 -1.66
C CYS A 142 -5.94 -9.72 -0.18
N TYR A 143 -4.83 -9.83 0.55
CA TYR A 143 -4.78 -10.17 1.97
C TYR A 143 -4.36 -8.99 2.86
N GLY A 144 -4.23 -7.81 2.28
CA GLY A 144 -3.83 -6.60 2.97
C GLY A 144 -3.26 -5.56 2.01
N TYR A 145 -3.50 -4.31 2.34
CA TYR A 145 -2.81 -3.18 1.72
C TYR A 145 -2.52 -2.12 2.78
N SER A 146 -1.43 -1.39 2.59
CA SER A 146 -0.94 -0.44 3.57
C SER A 146 -1.61 0.93 3.48
N GLU A 147 -1.41 1.75 4.51
CA GLU A 147 -1.51 3.19 4.36
C GLU A 147 -0.42 3.72 3.39
N PRO A 148 -0.69 4.80 2.64
CA PRO A 148 0.29 5.42 1.76
C PRO A 148 1.54 5.90 2.51
N GLY A 149 2.71 5.40 2.13
CA GLY A 149 4.00 5.79 2.70
C GLY A 149 4.35 5.11 4.02
N ILE A 150 3.48 4.21 4.51
CA ILE A 150 3.68 3.46 5.75
C ILE A 150 3.42 1.97 5.47
N PRO A 151 4.31 1.28 4.75
CA PRO A 151 4.07 -0.06 4.19
C PRO A 151 3.77 -1.14 5.23
N SER A 152 4.23 -0.96 6.49
CA SER A 152 3.97 -1.90 7.58
C SER A 152 2.60 -1.73 8.24
N VAL A 153 1.89 -0.62 8.00
CA VAL A 153 0.61 -0.33 8.66
C VAL A 153 -0.53 -0.73 7.73
N LEU A 154 -1.37 -1.66 8.17
CA LEU A 154 -2.59 -2.06 7.46
C LEU A 154 -3.54 -0.87 7.33
N SER A 155 -4.05 -0.67 6.12
CA SER A 155 -4.99 0.40 5.86
C SER A 155 -6.24 0.30 6.75
N ARG A 156 -6.72 1.46 7.22
CA ARG A 156 -8.00 1.57 7.93
C ARG A 156 -9.16 1.07 7.09
N ASN A 157 -9.06 1.21 5.77
CA ASN A 157 -10.08 0.80 4.81
C ASN A 157 -10.08 -0.72 4.55
N TYR A 158 -9.12 -1.47 5.09
CA TYR A 158 -9.07 -2.91 4.92
C TYR A 158 -10.29 -3.60 5.57
N THR A 159 -11.05 -4.32 4.76
CA THR A 159 -12.15 -5.17 5.20
C THR A 159 -11.67 -6.61 5.19
N GLY A 160 -11.31 -7.15 6.36
CA GLY A 160 -10.59 -8.43 6.48
C GLY A 160 -11.37 -9.67 6.07
N LEU A 161 -12.67 -9.54 5.92
CA LEU A 161 -13.61 -10.52 5.40
C LEU A 161 -14.71 -9.72 4.69
N SER A 162 -15.15 -10.16 3.51
CA SER A 162 -16.41 -9.68 2.98
C SER A 162 -17.54 -10.28 3.83
N PHE A 163 -18.69 -9.60 3.93
CA PHE A 163 -19.87 -10.18 4.59
C PHE A 163 -20.24 -11.56 4.02
N HIS A 164 -19.96 -11.78 2.73
CA HIS A 164 -20.16 -13.07 2.06
C HIS A 164 -19.25 -14.20 2.57
N ASP A 165 -18.07 -13.87 3.11
CA ASP A 165 -17.15 -14.85 3.69
C ASP A 165 -17.59 -15.30 5.09
N LEU A 166 -18.47 -14.53 5.73
CA LEU A 166 -19.07 -14.85 7.03
C LEU A 166 -20.40 -15.62 6.89
N LEU A 167 -20.92 -15.78 5.67
CA LEU A 167 -22.14 -16.56 5.46
C LEU A 167 -21.84 -18.05 5.70
N PRO A 168 -22.63 -18.75 6.53
CA PRO A 168 -22.48 -20.18 6.72
C PRO A 168 -22.65 -20.87 5.36
N ARG A 169 -21.60 -21.57 4.91
CA ARG A 169 -21.68 -22.41 3.74
C ARG A 169 -22.31 -23.73 4.18
N LEU A 170 -23.52 -24.00 3.69
CA LEU A 170 -24.08 -25.35 3.76
C LEU A 170 -23.15 -26.25 2.93
N GLN A 171 -22.39 -27.12 3.60
CA GLN A 171 -21.70 -28.24 2.98
C GLN A 171 -22.61 -29.46 3.01
#